data_AF-A0A917PS55-F1
#
_entry.id   AF-A0A917PS55-F1
#
_cell.length_a   1.000
_cell.length_b   1.000
_cell.length_c   1.000
_cell.angle_alpha   90.00
_cell.angle_beta   90.00
_cell.angle_gamma   90.00
#
_symmetry.space_group_name_H-M   'P 1'
#
loop_
_entity.id
_entity.type
_entity.pdbx_description
1 polymer ?
#
loop_
_entity_poly.entity_id
_entity_poly.type
_entity_poly.pdbx_seq_one_letter_code
_entity_poly.pdbx_strand_id
1 'polypeptide(L)'
;MTYLQYHLVFIVPVLLALALVTWRETRGGRSLAGAFREGRWAWRTFALFPLIPLIYTTPWDNYLVFRGVWTYPPERVLGRIGYVPYEEYAFFALQTLITSLWLFFWLRRSGRTQEEAARVSPRPAVTRAGQAVLWLAVAFVGVLMLRSPSTFYLGLILSWACPVLSGLSAFGGDLVFGRPRVYLLAVLPPTLYLWATDLYAIHDGIWGISGTFTLGWNLFSVLPVEEMVFFLITNLLVVTGTLSFLHPVALQRVNRLVALLRTGRVRPWMVLTALYALSKIPVPLWPAGFPLLGTLGTVLLFLAGLSYAWEQVGVRAALPALLAFGVGLGVEVLGSRTGFPFGLYSYAGAPGPLLLGVPLLVPLGWFAMTLSAAVLARGRAWLAGLLLVAWDVGLEPLMTSRGFWSWQDPAGLWAGAPLQNFLAWFVVGAALTFAFRELAPRLFTPPSPPLPSFAAAYLLETVFLPGGLLLLGAGWGACLLTLACMGAAALLALWPTPGRRAWPSSRQA
;
A
#
# COMPACT_ATOMS: atom_id res chain seq x y z
N MET A 1 -11.36 -38.74 -8.42
CA MET A 1 -9.98 -38.44 -8.82
C MET A 1 -9.20 -37.84 -7.64
N THR A 2 -7.93 -38.21 -7.44
CA THR A 2 -7.06 -37.52 -6.44
C THR A 2 -6.53 -36.19 -6.99
N TYR A 3 -6.02 -35.31 -6.14
CA TYR A 3 -5.48 -34.03 -6.58
C TYR A 3 -4.22 -34.19 -7.47
N LEU A 4 -3.38 -35.20 -7.22
CA LEU A 4 -2.29 -35.52 -8.15
C LEU A 4 -2.83 -35.93 -9.53
N GLN A 5 -3.87 -36.78 -9.58
CA GLN A 5 -4.47 -37.20 -10.84
C GLN A 5 -5.07 -36.02 -11.59
N TYR A 6 -5.69 -35.07 -10.90
CA TYR A 6 -6.17 -33.81 -11.49
C TYR A 6 -5.05 -33.07 -12.22
N HIS A 7 -3.90 -32.91 -11.58
CA HIS A 7 -2.74 -32.28 -12.22
C HIS A 7 -2.29 -33.03 -13.46
N LEU A 8 -2.20 -34.35 -13.40
CA LEU A 8 -1.75 -35.19 -14.51
C LEU A 8 -2.72 -35.19 -15.70
N VAL A 9 -4.01 -34.99 -15.46
CA VAL A 9 -5.05 -34.99 -16.50
C VAL A 9 -5.27 -33.61 -17.11
N PHE A 10 -5.34 -32.57 -16.28
CA PHE A 10 -5.74 -31.24 -16.73
C PHE A 10 -4.56 -30.28 -16.89
N ILE A 11 -3.65 -30.22 -15.91
CA ILE A 11 -2.65 -29.15 -15.85
C ILE A 11 -1.38 -29.51 -16.63
N VAL A 12 -0.80 -30.67 -16.34
CA VAL A 12 0.49 -31.12 -16.92
C VAL A 12 0.42 -31.28 -18.45
N PRO A 13 -0.64 -31.87 -19.05
CA PRO A 13 -0.71 -31.99 -20.51
C PRO A 13 -0.69 -30.64 -21.24
N VAL A 14 -1.38 -29.63 -20.69
CA VAL A 14 -1.37 -28.26 -21.23
C VAL A 14 0.02 -27.66 -21.13
N LEU A 15 0.69 -27.79 -19.98
CA LEU A 15 2.06 -27.31 -19.81
C LEU A 15 3.02 -27.96 -20.81
N LEU A 16 2.95 -29.29 -20.98
CA LEU A 16 3.79 -30.03 -21.93
C LEU A 16 3.52 -29.62 -23.38
N ALA A 17 2.26 -29.41 -23.76
CA ALA A 17 1.90 -28.93 -25.09
C ALA A 17 2.47 -27.53 -25.36
N LEU A 18 2.32 -26.59 -24.42
CA LEU A 18 2.87 -25.23 -24.53
C LEU A 18 4.41 -25.22 -24.54
N ALA A 19 5.03 -26.09 -23.73
CA ALA A 19 6.48 -26.26 -23.70
C ALA A 19 7.00 -26.83 -25.02
N LEU A 20 6.33 -27.83 -25.59
CA LEU A 20 6.68 -28.42 -26.88
C LEU A 20 6.55 -27.40 -28.02
N VAL A 21 5.45 -26.64 -28.07
CA VAL A 21 5.27 -25.56 -29.07
C VAL A 21 6.38 -24.52 -28.92
N THR A 22 6.67 -24.10 -27.69
CA THR A 22 7.72 -23.11 -27.42
C THR A 22 9.11 -23.64 -27.78
N TRP A 23 9.40 -24.92 -27.49
CA TRP A 23 10.65 -25.56 -27.85
C TRP A 23 10.82 -25.65 -29.38
N ARG A 24 9.78 -26.05 -30.11
CA ARG A 24 9.81 -26.10 -31.58
C ARG A 24 10.07 -24.72 -32.19
N GLU A 25 9.40 -23.68 -31.70
CA GLU A 25 9.59 -22.31 -32.19
C GLU A 25 10.98 -21.77 -31.88
N THR A 26 11.49 -22.02 -30.67
CA THR A 26 12.81 -21.52 -30.24
C THR A 26 13.97 -22.28 -30.87
N ARG A 27 13.83 -23.60 -31.09
CA ARG A 27 14.78 -24.39 -31.88
C ARG A 27 14.82 -23.95 -33.35
N GLY A 28 13.71 -23.46 -33.87
CA GLY A 28 13.61 -22.84 -35.20
C GLY A 28 14.17 -21.42 -35.28
N GLY A 29 14.92 -20.95 -34.28
CA GLY A 29 15.60 -19.65 -34.28
C GLY A 29 14.77 -18.47 -33.79
N ARG A 30 13.50 -18.67 -33.38
CA ARG A 30 12.70 -17.59 -32.77
C ARG A 30 13.12 -17.36 -31.32
N SER A 31 13.11 -16.11 -30.88
CA SER A 31 13.34 -15.79 -29.46
C SER A 31 12.17 -16.25 -28.58
N LEU A 32 12.41 -16.47 -27.28
CA LEU A 32 11.37 -16.93 -26.34
C LEU A 32 10.19 -15.96 -26.25
N ALA A 33 10.43 -14.64 -26.27
CA ALA A 33 9.40 -13.62 -26.08
C ALA A 33 9.31 -12.62 -27.24
N GLY A 34 9.74 -12.98 -28.46
CA GLY A 34 9.74 -12.08 -29.61
C GLY A 34 10.75 -10.94 -29.45
N ALA A 35 10.41 -9.73 -29.91
CA ALA A 35 11.26 -8.55 -29.77
C ALA A 35 11.34 -8.00 -28.32
N PHE A 36 10.70 -8.66 -27.35
CA PHE A 36 10.88 -8.39 -25.93
C PHE A 36 12.18 -9.05 -25.44
N ARG A 37 12.78 -8.50 -24.39
CA ARG A 37 14.17 -8.75 -23.96
C ARG A 37 14.60 -10.23 -24.11
N GLU A 38 15.62 -10.45 -24.93
CA GLU A 38 15.97 -11.79 -25.43
C GLU A 38 16.97 -12.56 -24.55
N GLY A 39 17.13 -13.86 -24.88
CA GLY A 39 18.24 -14.69 -24.42
C GLY A 39 18.06 -15.32 -23.03
N ARG A 40 19.17 -15.48 -22.30
CA ARG A 40 19.22 -16.16 -20.99
C ARG A 40 18.32 -15.51 -19.93
N TRP A 41 18.03 -14.22 -20.06
CA TRP A 41 17.19 -13.50 -19.10
C TRP A 41 15.74 -13.98 -19.12
N ALA A 42 15.13 -14.09 -20.30
CA ALA A 42 13.75 -14.53 -20.41
C ALA A 42 13.55 -15.96 -19.88
N TRP A 43 14.52 -16.85 -20.14
CA TRP A 43 14.55 -18.20 -19.57
C TRP A 43 14.73 -18.21 -18.05
N ARG A 44 15.58 -17.34 -17.50
CA ARG A 44 15.74 -17.18 -16.05
C ARG A 44 14.45 -16.66 -15.40
N THR A 45 13.82 -15.65 -16.00
CA THR A 45 12.53 -15.13 -15.54
C THR A 45 11.53 -16.27 -15.50
N PHE A 46 11.36 -17.00 -16.61
CA PHE A 46 10.44 -18.16 -16.68
C PHE A 46 10.70 -19.21 -15.60
N ALA A 47 11.95 -19.61 -15.39
CA ALA A 47 12.31 -20.66 -14.43
C ALA A 47 12.14 -20.23 -12.97
N LEU A 48 12.41 -18.95 -12.65
CA LEU A 48 12.39 -18.44 -11.29
C LEU A 48 11.07 -17.77 -10.90
N PHE A 49 10.23 -17.38 -11.87
CA PHE A 49 8.96 -16.70 -11.58
C PHE A 49 8.04 -17.46 -10.62
N PRO A 50 7.91 -18.80 -10.71
CA PRO A 50 7.14 -19.60 -9.75
C PRO A 50 7.51 -19.40 -8.28
N LEU A 51 8.76 -19.00 -7.98
CA LEU A 51 9.19 -18.78 -6.60
C LEU A 51 8.46 -17.60 -5.94
N ILE A 52 8.02 -16.62 -6.72
CA ILE A 52 7.31 -15.43 -6.20
C ILE A 52 5.97 -15.84 -5.56
N PRO A 53 5.02 -16.49 -6.27
CA PRO A 53 3.79 -16.95 -5.64
C PRO A 53 4.03 -18.04 -4.59
N LEU A 54 5.03 -18.92 -4.76
CA LEU A 54 5.38 -19.88 -3.71
C LEU A 54 5.72 -19.18 -2.38
N ILE A 55 6.48 -18.08 -2.39
CA ILE A 55 6.82 -17.37 -1.16
C ILE A 55 5.64 -16.50 -0.67
N TYR A 56 5.00 -15.77 -1.59
CA TYR A 56 4.02 -14.75 -1.24
C TYR A 56 2.64 -15.33 -0.87
N THR A 57 2.21 -16.40 -1.53
CA THR A 57 0.86 -16.98 -1.39
C THR A 57 0.79 -18.06 -0.33
N THR A 58 1.88 -18.79 -0.05
CA THR A 58 1.93 -19.83 1.00
C THR A 58 1.27 -19.44 2.34
N PRO A 59 1.56 -18.28 2.95
CA PRO A 59 0.90 -17.91 4.21
C PRO A 59 -0.60 -17.66 4.06
N TRP A 60 -1.04 -17.15 2.90
CA TRP A 60 -2.44 -16.85 2.62
C TRP A 60 -3.25 -18.14 2.41
N ASP A 61 -2.75 -19.09 1.63
CA ASP A 61 -3.38 -20.42 1.44
C ASP A 61 -3.48 -21.19 2.76
N ASN A 62 -2.40 -21.21 3.56
CA ASN A 62 -2.44 -21.86 4.86
C ASN A 62 -3.49 -21.24 5.78
N TYR A 63 -3.63 -19.92 5.72
CA TYR A 63 -4.66 -19.21 6.47
C TYR A 63 -6.08 -19.55 5.99
N LEU A 64 -6.31 -19.64 4.68
CA LEU A 64 -7.61 -20.04 4.12
C LEU A 64 -8.04 -21.44 4.56
N VAL A 65 -7.13 -22.42 4.44
CA VAL A 65 -7.43 -23.80 4.83
C VAL A 65 -7.60 -23.90 6.34
N PHE A 66 -6.76 -23.21 7.13
CA PHE A 66 -6.91 -23.12 8.59
C PHE A 66 -8.28 -22.55 8.99
N ARG A 67 -8.76 -21.53 8.27
CA ARG A 67 -10.08 -20.91 8.50
C ARG A 67 -11.25 -21.73 7.97
N GLY A 68 -11.00 -22.86 7.29
CA GLY A 68 -12.03 -23.73 6.72
C GLY A 68 -12.72 -23.13 5.49
N VAL A 69 -12.08 -22.17 4.81
CA VAL A 69 -12.60 -21.66 3.52
C VAL A 69 -12.45 -22.72 2.44
N TRP A 70 -11.27 -23.34 2.40
CA TRP A 70 -10.96 -24.48 1.55
C TRP A 70 -10.83 -25.74 2.37
N THR A 71 -11.27 -26.86 1.81
CA THR A 71 -11.20 -28.18 2.42
C THR A 71 -10.73 -29.21 1.42
N TYR A 72 -9.90 -30.13 1.88
CA TYR A 72 -9.35 -31.21 1.07
C TYR A 72 -9.57 -32.54 1.80
N PRO A 73 -10.28 -33.50 1.21
CA PRO A 73 -10.43 -34.83 1.79
C PRO A 73 -9.05 -35.50 1.95
N PRO A 74 -8.70 -36.05 3.12
CA PRO A 74 -7.38 -36.65 3.36
C PRO A 74 -7.00 -37.75 2.36
N GLU A 75 -7.97 -38.52 1.89
CA GLU A 75 -7.80 -39.59 0.91
C GLU A 75 -7.58 -39.11 -0.53
N ARG A 76 -7.79 -37.81 -0.80
CA ARG A 76 -7.64 -37.21 -2.13
C ARG A 76 -6.29 -36.51 -2.31
N VAL A 77 -5.46 -36.41 -1.26
CA VAL A 77 -4.17 -35.71 -1.27
C VAL A 77 -3.03 -36.61 -0.80
N LEU A 78 -1.81 -36.38 -1.29
CA LEU A 78 -0.63 -37.17 -0.92
C LEU A 78 -0.07 -36.82 0.45
N GLY A 79 -0.23 -35.57 0.88
CA GLY A 79 0.31 -35.04 2.12
C GLY A 79 0.23 -33.53 2.15
N ARG A 80 0.70 -32.90 3.24
CA ARG A 80 0.54 -31.46 3.49
C ARG A 80 1.82 -30.82 4.03
N ILE A 81 2.07 -29.57 3.67
CA ILE A 81 2.99 -28.67 4.38
C ILE A 81 2.13 -27.63 5.10
N GLY A 82 2.15 -27.64 6.43
CA GLY A 82 1.18 -26.89 7.22
C GLY A 82 -0.22 -27.46 7.02
N TYR A 83 -1.17 -26.62 6.61
CA TYR A 83 -2.56 -27.01 6.33
C TYR A 83 -2.80 -27.39 4.87
N VAL A 84 -1.89 -27.00 3.96
CA VAL A 84 -2.10 -27.02 2.51
C VAL A 84 -1.47 -28.27 1.88
N PRO A 85 -2.16 -28.94 0.93
CA PRO A 85 -1.61 -30.11 0.22
C PRO A 85 -0.36 -29.82 -0.61
N TYR A 86 0.52 -30.81 -0.79
CA TYR A 86 1.69 -30.68 -1.69
C TYR A 86 1.31 -30.27 -3.11
N GLU A 87 0.18 -30.79 -3.57
CA GLU A 87 -0.38 -30.56 -4.90
C GLU A 87 -0.75 -29.09 -5.12
N GLU A 88 -1.18 -28.37 -4.09
CA GLU A 88 -1.51 -26.94 -4.19
C GLU A 88 -0.22 -26.10 -4.40
N TYR A 89 0.85 -26.42 -3.68
CA TYR A 89 2.15 -25.78 -3.94
C TYR A 89 2.65 -26.08 -5.36
N ALA A 90 2.41 -27.29 -5.87
CA ALA A 90 2.69 -27.62 -7.26
C ALA A 90 1.81 -26.79 -8.21
N PHE A 91 0.53 -26.61 -7.89
CA PHE A 91 -0.40 -25.79 -8.66
C PHE A 91 0.11 -24.35 -8.84
N PHE A 92 0.61 -23.70 -7.77
CA PHE A 92 1.18 -22.34 -7.87
C PHE A 92 2.25 -22.24 -8.96
N ALA A 93 3.15 -23.23 -8.99
CA ALA A 93 4.23 -23.27 -9.94
C ALA A 93 3.71 -23.59 -11.35
N LEU A 94 2.87 -24.61 -11.48
CA LEU A 94 2.34 -25.08 -12.76
C LEU A 94 1.49 -24.01 -13.44
N GLN A 95 0.58 -23.36 -12.71
CA GLN A 95 -0.22 -22.24 -13.23
C GLN A 95 0.67 -21.11 -13.73
N THR A 96 1.67 -20.71 -12.93
CA THR A 96 2.60 -19.63 -13.29
C THR A 96 3.35 -19.94 -14.59
N LEU A 97 3.79 -21.19 -14.76
CA LEU A 97 4.51 -21.64 -15.96
C LEU A 97 3.60 -21.69 -17.19
N ILE A 98 2.38 -22.24 -17.06
CA ILE A 98 1.39 -22.29 -18.15
C ILE A 98 1.06 -20.88 -18.64
N THR A 99 0.67 -19.99 -17.72
CA THR A 99 0.30 -18.62 -18.05
C THR A 99 1.47 -17.84 -18.65
N SER A 100 2.70 -18.07 -18.16
CA SER A 100 3.90 -17.44 -18.73
C SER A 100 4.21 -17.94 -20.16
N LEU A 101 4.14 -19.24 -20.41
CA LEU A 101 4.34 -19.79 -21.78
C LEU A 101 3.25 -19.31 -22.74
N TRP A 102 2.01 -19.23 -22.26
CA TRP A 102 0.89 -18.70 -23.03
C TRP A 102 1.08 -17.22 -23.38
N LEU A 103 1.54 -16.40 -22.43
CA LEU A 103 1.95 -15.03 -22.70
C LEU A 103 3.06 -14.97 -23.76
N PHE A 104 4.10 -15.80 -23.63
CA PHE A 104 5.22 -15.82 -24.58
C PHE A 104 4.78 -16.18 -26.00
N PHE A 105 3.84 -17.11 -26.13
CA PHE A 105 3.25 -17.47 -27.42
C PHE A 105 2.66 -16.25 -28.14
N TRP A 106 1.97 -15.36 -27.41
CA TRP A 106 1.40 -14.12 -27.96
C TRP A 106 2.42 -13.00 -28.12
N LEU A 107 3.41 -12.87 -27.23
CA LEU A 107 4.49 -11.88 -27.37
C LEU A 107 5.31 -12.14 -28.64
N ARG A 108 5.63 -13.41 -28.95
CA ARG A 108 6.30 -13.81 -30.20
C ARG A 108 5.52 -13.40 -31.46
N ARG A 109 4.21 -13.19 -31.36
CA ARG A 109 3.31 -12.88 -32.49
C ARG A 109 2.90 -11.40 -32.58
N SER A 110 3.21 -10.58 -31.57
CA SER A 110 2.63 -9.24 -31.41
C SER A 110 3.63 -8.07 -31.40
N GLY A 111 4.88 -8.33 -31.77
CA GLY A 111 5.90 -7.32 -32.02
C GLY A 111 7.09 -7.93 -32.76
N ARG A 112 7.34 -7.47 -33.98
CA ARG A 112 8.45 -7.92 -34.83
C ARG A 112 9.69 -7.05 -34.65
N THR A 113 9.51 -5.79 -34.23
CA THR A 113 10.60 -4.83 -33.98
C THR A 113 10.70 -4.44 -32.50
N GLN A 114 11.87 -3.96 -32.08
CA GLN A 114 12.06 -3.46 -30.71
C GLN A 114 11.22 -2.20 -30.42
N GLU A 115 11.02 -1.34 -31.42
CA GLU A 115 10.16 -0.15 -31.29
C GLU A 115 8.72 -0.53 -31.03
N GLU A 116 8.21 -1.52 -31.76
CA GLU A 116 6.91 -2.10 -31.48
C GLU A 116 6.90 -2.62 -30.05
N ALA A 117 7.83 -3.50 -29.67
CA ALA A 117 7.89 -4.09 -28.33
C ALA A 117 7.97 -3.05 -27.19
N ALA A 118 8.56 -1.87 -27.44
CA ALA A 118 8.66 -0.77 -26.48
C ALA A 118 7.41 0.10 -26.37
N ARG A 119 6.36 -0.13 -27.17
CA ARG A 119 5.11 0.64 -27.12
C ARG A 119 4.47 0.62 -25.73
N VAL A 120 4.19 1.81 -25.22
CA VAL A 120 3.46 2.07 -23.97
C VAL A 120 2.13 2.77 -24.23
N SER A 121 1.30 2.94 -23.21
CA SER A 121 0.04 3.68 -23.33
C SER A 121 0.26 5.15 -23.76
N PRO A 122 -0.72 5.80 -24.43
CA PRO A 122 -0.57 7.19 -24.88
C PRO A 122 -0.36 8.20 -23.75
N ARG A 123 -0.83 7.90 -22.54
CA ARG A 123 -0.68 8.74 -21.33
C ARG A 123 -0.06 7.94 -20.19
N PRO A 124 1.25 7.63 -20.25
CA PRO A 124 1.87 6.67 -19.33
C PRO A 124 1.66 6.97 -17.84
N ALA A 125 1.84 8.23 -17.43
CA ALA A 125 1.69 8.62 -16.04
C ALA A 125 0.24 8.47 -15.53
N VAL A 126 -0.73 8.93 -16.32
CA VAL A 126 -2.16 8.81 -16.00
C VAL A 126 -2.59 7.36 -15.96
N THR A 127 -2.14 6.55 -16.92
CA THR A 127 -2.47 5.12 -16.97
C THR A 127 -1.94 4.36 -15.76
N ARG A 128 -0.69 4.61 -15.36
CA ARG A 128 -0.11 3.99 -14.16
C ARG A 128 -0.83 4.43 -12.88
N ALA A 129 -0.99 5.74 -12.70
CA ALA A 129 -1.65 6.29 -11.53
C ALA A 129 -3.12 5.82 -11.43
N GLY A 130 -3.87 5.90 -12.51
CA GLY A 130 -5.28 5.48 -12.55
C GLY A 130 -5.48 4.01 -12.21
N GLN A 131 -4.63 3.11 -12.74
CA GLN A 131 -4.70 1.70 -12.38
C GLN A 131 -4.25 1.42 -10.95
N ALA A 132 -3.18 2.08 -10.48
CA ALA A 132 -2.72 1.91 -9.11
C ALA A 132 -3.81 2.33 -8.11
N VAL A 133 -4.47 3.47 -8.36
CA VAL A 133 -5.61 3.95 -7.57
C VAL A 133 -6.79 2.99 -7.64
N LEU A 134 -7.12 2.50 -8.84
CA LEU A 134 -8.19 1.51 -9.02
C LEU A 134 -7.93 0.26 -8.17
N TRP A 135 -6.75 -0.33 -8.27
CA TRP A 135 -6.43 -1.55 -7.53
C TRP A 135 -6.32 -1.30 -6.02
N LEU A 136 -5.86 -0.13 -5.57
CA LEU A 136 -5.92 0.23 -4.15
C LEU A 136 -7.36 0.36 -3.65
N ALA A 137 -8.25 0.95 -4.45
CA ALA A 137 -9.66 1.04 -4.09
C ALA A 137 -10.31 -0.36 -4.00
N VAL A 138 -10.01 -1.25 -4.95
CA VAL A 138 -10.47 -2.65 -4.90
C VAL A 138 -9.89 -3.38 -3.68
N ALA A 139 -8.61 -3.20 -3.37
CA ALA A 139 -8.00 -3.75 -2.16
C ALA A 139 -8.69 -3.25 -0.89
N PHE A 140 -9.01 -1.95 -0.82
CA PHE A 140 -9.70 -1.34 0.30
C PHE A 140 -11.09 -1.94 0.50
N VAL A 141 -11.86 -2.12 -0.59
CA VAL A 141 -13.14 -2.84 -0.55
C VAL A 141 -12.93 -4.27 -0.05
N GLY A 142 -11.89 -4.96 -0.53
CA GLY A 142 -11.51 -6.29 -0.04
C GLY A 142 -11.29 -6.34 1.47
N VAL A 143 -10.60 -5.35 2.06
CA VAL A 143 -10.39 -5.28 3.52
C VAL A 143 -11.72 -5.06 4.25
N LEU A 144 -12.63 -4.24 3.72
CA LEU A 144 -13.96 -4.07 4.32
C LEU A 144 -14.77 -5.37 4.31
N MET A 145 -14.64 -6.16 3.25
CA MET A 145 -15.31 -7.46 3.10
C MET A 145 -14.83 -8.53 4.10
N LEU A 146 -13.64 -8.37 4.70
CA LEU A 146 -13.15 -9.28 5.74
C LEU A 146 -14.00 -9.26 7.02
N ARG A 147 -14.90 -8.28 7.17
CA ARG A 147 -15.74 -8.11 8.36
C ARG A 147 -16.97 -8.99 8.40
N SER A 148 -17.41 -9.53 7.26
CA SER A 148 -18.56 -10.41 7.18
C SER A 148 -18.12 -11.81 6.75
N PRO A 149 -18.62 -12.88 7.42
CA PRO A 149 -18.36 -14.24 6.99
C PRO A 149 -18.69 -14.47 5.51
N SER A 150 -19.87 -14.04 5.05
CA SER A 150 -20.33 -14.26 3.67
C SER A 150 -19.50 -13.59 2.58
N THR A 151 -18.67 -12.60 2.92
CA THR A 151 -17.79 -11.91 1.97
C THR A 151 -16.32 -12.19 2.26
N PHE A 152 -16.03 -13.03 3.25
CA PHE A 152 -14.69 -13.21 3.80
C PHE A 152 -13.73 -13.75 2.76
N TYR A 153 -14.14 -14.76 1.97
CA TYR A 153 -13.26 -15.36 0.98
C TYR A 153 -12.89 -14.35 -0.13
N LEU A 154 -13.89 -13.68 -0.71
CA LEU A 154 -13.65 -12.63 -1.71
C LEU A 154 -12.82 -11.49 -1.14
N GLY A 155 -13.09 -11.09 0.10
CA GLY A 155 -12.31 -10.08 0.82
C GLY A 155 -10.84 -10.47 0.97
N LEU A 156 -10.55 -11.74 1.27
CA LEU A 156 -9.18 -12.26 1.36
C LEU A 156 -8.46 -12.23 0.02
N ILE A 157 -9.12 -12.58 -1.08
CA ILE A 157 -8.53 -12.52 -2.43
C ILE A 157 -8.15 -11.07 -2.76
N LEU A 158 -9.11 -10.14 -2.63
CA LEU A 158 -8.93 -8.75 -3.04
C LEU A 158 -7.94 -7.99 -2.15
N SER A 159 -8.02 -8.17 -0.82
CA SER A 159 -7.11 -7.49 0.12
C SER A 159 -5.66 -7.98 0.02
N TRP A 160 -5.43 -9.21 -0.44
CA TRP A 160 -4.09 -9.79 -0.58
C TRP A 160 -3.45 -9.51 -1.96
N ALA A 161 -4.21 -9.67 -3.05
CA ALA A 161 -3.67 -9.57 -4.41
C ALA A 161 -3.67 -8.15 -4.97
N CYS A 162 -4.72 -7.37 -4.72
CA CYS A 162 -4.88 -6.06 -5.34
C CYS A 162 -3.83 -5.02 -4.89
N PRO A 163 -3.26 -5.05 -3.66
CA PRO A 163 -2.10 -4.21 -3.34
C PRO A 163 -0.89 -4.49 -4.23
N VAL A 164 -0.64 -5.75 -4.59
CA VAL A 164 0.44 -6.14 -5.50
C VAL A 164 0.15 -5.67 -6.92
N LEU A 165 -1.09 -5.85 -7.40
CA LEU A 165 -1.51 -5.31 -8.70
C LEU A 165 -1.38 -3.79 -8.75
N SER A 166 -1.73 -3.09 -7.67
CA SER A 166 -1.51 -1.65 -7.56
C SER A 166 -0.04 -1.28 -7.73
N GLY A 167 0.87 -1.94 -7.01
CA GLY A 167 2.31 -1.70 -7.13
C GLY A 167 2.84 -1.99 -8.53
N LEU A 168 2.44 -3.12 -9.12
CA LEU A 168 2.78 -3.49 -10.50
C LEU A 168 2.24 -2.46 -11.50
N SER A 169 1.02 -1.96 -11.31
CA SER A 169 0.42 -0.93 -12.15
C SER A 169 1.07 0.45 -11.97
N ALA A 170 1.44 0.82 -10.75
CA ALA A 170 2.18 2.05 -10.45
C ALA A 170 3.55 2.07 -11.13
N PHE A 171 4.18 0.90 -11.28
CA PHE A 171 5.45 0.74 -11.96
C PHE A 171 5.30 0.57 -13.48
N GLY A 172 4.36 -0.25 -13.95
CA GLY A 172 4.30 -0.79 -15.30
C GLY A 172 2.90 -0.88 -15.93
N GLY A 173 1.87 -0.26 -15.34
CA GLY A 173 0.51 -0.32 -15.86
C GLY A 173 0.35 0.26 -17.27
N ASP A 174 1.18 1.21 -17.66
CA ASP A 174 1.21 1.74 -19.03
C ASP A 174 1.81 0.76 -20.06
N LEU A 175 2.61 -0.21 -19.60
CA LEU A 175 3.19 -1.25 -20.44
C LEU A 175 2.10 -2.23 -20.88
N VAL A 176 1.22 -2.60 -19.95
CA VAL A 176 0.04 -3.44 -20.19
C VAL A 176 -0.90 -2.79 -21.23
N PHE A 177 -1.24 -1.51 -21.02
CA PHE A 177 -2.16 -0.77 -21.89
C PHE A 177 -1.52 -0.27 -23.19
N GLY A 178 -0.21 -0.47 -23.38
CA GLY A 178 0.41 -0.38 -24.70
C GLY A 178 -0.06 -1.48 -25.65
N ARG A 179 -0.56 -2.61 -25.10
CA ARG A 179 -0.99 -3.81 -25.83
C ARG A 179 -2.20 -4.51 -25.19
N PRO A 180 -3.35 -3.84 -25.08
CA PRO A 180 -4.50 -4.39 -24.38
C PRO A 180 -4.99 -5.73 -24.96
N ARG A 181 -4.91 -5.92 -26.29
CA ARG A 181 -5.30 -7.19 -26.93
C ARG A 181 -4.45 -8.38 -26.48
N VAL A 182 -3.13 -8.23 -26.48
CA VAL A 182 -2.20 -9.29 -26.04
C VAL A 182 -2.40 -9.59 -24.57
N TYR A 183 -2.59 -8.55 -23.76
CA TYR A 183 -2.85 -8.70 -22.34
C TYR A 183 -4.14 -9.49 -22.07
N LEU A 184 -5.25 -9.14 -22.72
CA LEU A 184 -6.52 -9.85 -22.58
C LEU A 184 -6.41 -11.30 -23.08
N LEU A 185 -5.73 -11.53 -24.21
CA LEU A 185 -5.49 -12.88 -24.74
C LEU A 185 -4.54 -13.70 -23.87
N ALA A 186 -3.68 -13.08 -23.06
CA ALA A 186 -2.82 -13.77 -22.12
C ALA A 186 -3.53 -14.09 -20.80
N VAL A 187 -4.51 -13.28 -20.39
CA VAL A 187 -5.23 -13.44 -19.11
C VAL A 187 -6.46 -14.33 -19.26
N LEU A 188 -7.32 -14.06 -20.25
CA LEU A 188 -8.66 -14.68 -20.31
C LEU A 188 -8.63 -16.18 -20.62
N PRO A 189 -7.89 -16.69 -21.63
CA PRO A 189 -7.87 -18.12 -21.93
C PRO A 189 -7.40 -19.02 -20.78
N PRO A 190 -6.26 -18.76 -20.10
CA PRO A 190 -5.89 -19.60 -18.95
C PRO A 190 -6.87 -19.44 -17.79
N THR A 191 -7.48 -18.26 -17.60
CA THR A 191 -8.52 -18.07 -16.58
C THR A 191 -9.74 -18.94 -16.85
N LEU A 192 -10.29 -18.88 -18.07
CA LEU A 192 -11.46 -19.67 -18.48
C LEU A 192 -11.17 -21.18 -18.44
N TYR A 193 -9.95 -21.58 -18.82
CA TYR A 193 -9.52 -22.97 -18.71
C TYR A 193 -9.54 -23.45 -17.25
N LEU A 194 -8.95 -22.67 -16.34
CA LEU A 194 -8.92 -23.00 -14.91
C LEU A 194 -10.32 -22.99 -14.29
N TRP A 195 -11.22 -22.09 -14.71
CA TRP A 195 -12.62 -22.15 -14.28
C TRP A 195 -13.29 -23.47 -14.67
N ALA A 196 -13.06 -23.95 -15.90
CA ALA A 196 -13.66 -25.18 -16.37
C ALA A 196 -13.12 -26.41 -15.61
N THR A 197 -11.81 -26.45 -15.33
CA THR A 197 -11.20 -27.58 -14.62
C THR A 197 -11.50 -27.54 -13.13
N ASP A 198 -11.55 -26.36 -12.52
CA ASP A 198 -11.92 -26.18 -11.11
C ASP A 198 -13.39 -26.54 -10.86
N LEU A 199 -14.30 -26.17 -11.77
CA LEU A 199 -15.69 -26.62 -11.71
C LEU A 199 -15.78 -28.15 -11.66
N TYR A 200 -15.01 -28.84 -12.49
CA TYR A 200 -14.95 -30.30 -12.47
C TYR A 200 -14.39 -30.83 -11.14
N ALA A 201 -13.33 -30.22 -10.63
CA ALA A 201 -12.67 -30.67 -9.40
C ALA A 201 -13.54 -30.52 -8.15
N ILE A 202 -14.26 -29.40 -8.04
CA ILE A 202 -15.24 -29.17 -6.96
C ILE A 202 -16.40 -30.16 -7.09
N HIS A 203 -16.92 -30.37 -8.31
CA HIS A 203 -17.98 -31.34 -8.55
C HIS A 203 -17.58 -32.79 -8.20
N ASP A 204 -16.34 -33.21 -8.51
CA ASP A 204 -15.81 -34.55 -8.17
C ASP A 204 -15.36 -34.68 -6.70
N GLY A 205 -15.47 -33.60 -5.92
CA GLY A 205 -15.09 -33.56 -4.51
C GLY A 205 -13.58 -33.73 -4.29
N ILE A 206 -12.74 -33.24 -5.22
CA ILE A 206 -11.28 -33.23 -5.04
C ILE A 206 -10.89 -32.22 -3.96
N TRP A 207 -11.56 -31.07 -3.96
CA TRP A 207 -11.59 -30.08 -2.88
C TRP A 207 -12.99 -29.47 -2.76
N GLY A 208 -13.27 -28.83 -1.63
CA GLY A 208 -14.54 -28.18 -1.35
C GLY A 208 -14.34 -26.74 -0.86
N ILE A 209 -15.27 -25.86 -1.26
CA ILE A 209 -15.34 -24.47 -0.86
C ILE A 209 -16.49 -24.27 0.12
N SER A 210 -16.24 -23.57 1.23
CA SER A 210 -17.26 -23.31 2.24
C SER A 210 -18.37 -22.38 1.74
N GLY A 211 -19.62 -22.83 1.89
CA GLY A 211 -20.80 -22.00 1.66
C GLY A 211 -20.98 -20.87 2.69
N THR A 212 -20.31 -20.96 3.84
CA THR A 212 -20.38 -19.93 4.89
C THR A 212 -19.53 -18.70 4.55
N PHE A 213 -18.40 -18.91 3.87
CA PHE A 213 -17.43 -17.85 3.59
C PHE A 213 -17.55 -17.22 2.19
N THR A 214 -18.55 -17.66 1.42
CA THR A 214 -18.82 -17.24 0.04
C THR A 214 -20.13 -16.45 -0.05
N LEU A 215 -20.28 -15.67 -1.12
CA LEU A 215 -21.47 -14.88 -1.44
C LEU A 215 -22.70 -15.76 -1.77
N GLY A 216 -22.48 -17.03 -2.09
CA GLY A 216 -23.51 -17.97 -2.52
C GLY A 216 -23.86 -17.89 -4.02
N TRP A 217 -23.15 -17.07 -4.80
CA TRP A 217 -23.30 -17.03 -6.26
C TRP A 217 -22.40 -18.06 -6.91
N ASN A 218 -23.01 -19.08 -7.51
CA ASN A 218 -22.30 -20.21 -8.11
C ASN A 218 -22.61 -20.35 -9.59
N LEU A 219 -21.59 -20.54 -10.41
CA LEU A 219 -21.71 -20.96 -11.81
C LEU A 219 -22.08 -22.46 -11.85
N PHE A 220 -23.17 -22.78 -12.53
CA PHE A 220 -23.76 -24.13 -12.59
C PHE A 220 -24.01 -24.76 -11.22
N SER A 221 -24.28 -23.94 -10.19
CA SER A 221 -24.48 -24.37 -8.80
C SER A 221 -23.27 -25.07 -8.16
N VAL A 222 -22.09 -25.01 -8.78
CA VAL A 222 -20.87 -25.69 -8.32
C VAL A 222 -19.75 -24.70 -8.04
N LEU A 223 -19.38 -23.87 -9.04
CA LEU A 223 -18.18 -23.03 -8.97
C LEU A 223 -18.51 -21.66 -8.37
N PRO A 224 -18.00 -21.30 -7.19
CA PRO A 224 -18.26 -19.99 -6.60
C PRO A 224 -17.65 -18.84 -7.40
N VAL A 225 -18.30 -17.68 -7.38
CA VAL A 225 -17.77 -16.45 -8.01
C VAL A 225 -16.40 -16.08 -7.45
N GLU A 226 -16.11 -16.42 -6.20
CA GLU A 226 -14.81 -16.21 -5.57
C GLU A 226 -13.70 -16.99 -6.25
N GLU A 227 -13.91 -18.27 -6.60
CA GLU A 227 -12.95 -19.07 -7.36
C GLU A 227 -12.75 -18.46 -8.77
N MET A 228 -13.83 -17.99 -9.38
CA MET A 228 -13.74 -17.30 -10.67
C MET A 228 -12.84 -16.05 -10.58
N VAL A 229 -13.03 -15.24 -9.54
CA VAL A 229 -12.21 -14.05 -9.26
C VAL A 229 -10.78 -14.45 -8.88
N PHE A 230 -10.58 -15.52 -8.11
CA PHE A 230 -9.28 -16.04 -7.72
C PHE A 230 -8.42 -16.33 -8.95
N PHE A 231 -8.89 -17.16 -9.89
CA PHE A 231 -8.13 -17.48 -11.10
C PHE A 231 -7.92 -16.28 -12.02
N LEU A 232 -8.89 -15.35 -12.09
CA LEU A 232 -8.71 -14.12 -12.84
C LEU A 232 -7.59 -13.27 -12.25
N ILE A 233 -7.61 -13.06 -10.93
CA ILE A 233 -6.65 -12.22 -10.22
C ILE A 233 -5.25 -12.83 -10.23
N THR A 234 -5.10 -14.15 -10.04
CA THR A 234 -3.79 -14.81 -10.13
C THR A 234 -3.22 -14.71 -11.55
N ASN A 235 -4.03 -14.87 -12.60
CA ASN A 235 -3.56 -14.65 -13.97
C ASN A 235 -3.24 -13.19 -14.28
N LEU A 236 -4.00 -12.22 -13.75
CA LEU A 236 -3.64 -10.80 -13.85
C LEU A 236 -2.27 -10.51 -13.20
N LEU A 237 -2.00 -11.09 -12.03
CA LEU A 237 -0.70 -10.97 -11.34
C LEU A 237 0.44 -11.55 -12.18
N VAL A 238 0.29 -12.80 -12.65
CA VAL A 238 1.31 -13.50 -13.43
C VAL A 238 1.57 -12.76 -14.74
N VAL A 239 0.53 -12.42 -15.51
CA VAL A 239 0.70 -11.74 -16.81
C VAL A 239 1.31 -10.36 -16.63
N THR A 240 0.80 -9.55 -15.68
CA THR A 240 1.34 -8.20 -15.43
C THR A 240 2.79 -8.26 -14.97
N GLY A 241 3.11 -9.16 -14.05
CA GLY A 241 4.46 -9.36 -13.53
C GLY A 241 5.41 -9.80 -14.63
N THR A 242 5.12 -10.90 -15.32
CA THR A 242 5.98 -11.45 -16.38
C THR A 242 6.18 -10.45 -17.52
N LEU A 243 5.11 -9.77 -17.97
CA LEU A 243 5.21 -8.74 -18.99
C LEU A 243 6.12 -7.58 -18.55
N SER A 244 5.94 -7.08 -17.33
CA SER A 244 6.74 -5.99 -16.78
C SER A 244 8.23 -6.36 -16.70
N PHE A 245 8.55 -7.59 -16.29
CA PHE A 245 9.95 -8.07 -16.22
C PHE A 245 10.63 -8.19 -17.58
N LEU A 246 9.87 -8.43 -18.64
CA LEU A 246 10.39 -8.59 -20.01
C LEU A 246 10.38 -7.30 -20.82
N HIS A 247 9.57 -6.31 -20.41
CA HIS A 247 9.38 -5.08 -21.18
C HIS A 247 10.65 -4.22 -21.22
N PRO A 248 11.10 -3.75 -22.39
CA PRO A 248 12.34 -2.97 -22.51
C PRO A 248 12.31 -1.66 -21.70
N VAL A 249 11.17 -0.97 -21.70
CA VAL A 249 10.98 0.28 -20.93
C VAL A 249 11.02 0.06 -19.42
N ALA A 250 10.60 -1.11 -18.91
CA ALA A 250 10.66 -1.41 -17.48
C ALA A 250 12.10 -1.43 -16.98
N LEU A 251 13.03 -2.04 -17.74
CA LEU A 251 14.44 -2.06 -17.40
C LEU A 251 15.05 -0.65 -17.36
N GLN A 252 14.69 0.19 -18.33
CA GLN A 252 15.13 1.59 -18.32
C GLN A 252 14.68 2.31 -17.05
N ARG A 253 13.47 2.00 -16.54
CA ARG A 253 12.99 2.52 -15.25
C ARG A 253 13.78 1.99 -14.07
N VAL A 254 14.05 0.68 -14.03
CA VAL A 254 14.90 0.08 -12.97
C VAL A 254 16.28 0.75 -12.97
N ASN A 255 16.91 0.89 -14.13
CA ASN A 255 18.21 1.54 -14.25
C ASN A 255 18.18 3.00 -13.81
N ARG A 256 17.11 3.75 -14.13
CA ARG A 256 16.89 5.12 -13.62
C ARG A 256 16.73 5.11 -12.11
N LEU A 257 15.95 4.21 -11.53
CA LEU A 257 15.78 4.10 -10.07
C LEU A 257 17.11 3.78 -9.38
N VAL A 258 17.88 2.82 -9.90
CA VAL A 258 19.21 2.49 -9.40
C VAL A 258 20.15 3.69 -9.51
N ALA A 259 20.11 4.44 -10.62
CA ALA A 259 20.88 5.67 -10.77
C ALA A 259 20.44 6.75 -9.77
N LEU A 260 19.15 6.91 -9.49
CA LEU A 260 18.63 7.84 -8.48
C LEU A 260 19.12 7.49 -7.07
N LEU A 261 19.17 6.19 -6.74
CA LEU A 261 19.72 5.70 -5.47
C LEU A 261 21.22 5.99 -5.38
N ARG A 262 21.97 5.77 -6.47
CA ARG A 262 23.42 6.02 -6.52
C ARG A 262 23.80 7.51 -6.52
N THR A 263 22.94 8.37 -7.06
CA THR A 263 23.20 9.82 -7.16
C THR A 263 22.84 10.60 -5.88
N GLY A 264 22.45 9.91 -4.80
CA GLY A 264 22.10 10.54 -3.52
C GLY A 264 20.83 11.40 -3.58
N ARG A 265 20.00 11.27 -4.62
CA ARG A 265 18.72 11.98 -4.73
C ARG A 265 17.65 11.39 -3.82
N VAL A 266 17.74 10.09 -3.52
CA VAL A 266 16.95 9.46 -2.47
C VAL A 266 17.60 9.77 -1.13
N ARG A 267 16.92 10.59 -0.33
CA ARG A 267 17.39 11.04 0.98
C ARG A 267 16.93 10.09 2.08
N PRO A 268 17.67 9.93 3.21
CA PRO A 268 17.28 9.02 4.29
C PRO A 268 15.87 9.29 4.83
N TRP A 269 15.48 10.56 4.98
CA TRP A 269 14.12 10.92 5.40
C TRP A 269 13.03 10.41 4.45
N MET A 270 13.30 10.32 3.13
CA MET A 270 12.32 9.80 2.16
C MET A 270 12.08 8.31 2.38
N VAL A 271 13.15 7.56 2.68
CA VAL A 271 13.09 6.13 2.99
C VAL A 271 12.33 5.92 4.30
N LEU A 272 12.64 6.70 5.34
CA LEU A 272 11.95 6.63 6.63
C LEU A 272 10.46 7.00 6.52
N THR A 273 10.11 8.03 5.75
CA THR A 273 8.70 8.37 5.44
C THR A 273 7.99 7.26 4.67
N ALA A 274 8.67 6.58 3.75
CA ALA A 274 8.12 5.43 3.05
C ALA A 274 7.90 4.25 4.01
N LEU A 275 8.86 3.93 4.87
CA LEU A 275 8.71 2.91 5.92
C LEU A 275 7.58 3.24 6.89
N TYR A 276 7.43 4.52 7.26
CA TYR A 276 6.30 5.00 8.05
C TYR A 276 4.96 4.69 7.37
N ALA A 277 4.80 4.99 6.08
CA ALA A 277 3.59 4.66 5.34
C ALA A 277 3.37 3.14 5.26
N LEU A 278 4.43 2.36 4.99
CA LEU A 278 4.37 0.90 4.92
C LEU A 278 3.98 0.26 6.26
N SER A 279 4.41 0.84 7.39
CA SER A 279 4.07 0.32 8.73
C SER A 279 2.59 0.32 9.05
N LYS A 280 1.78 1.10 8.31
CA LYS A 280 0.32 1.14 8.46
C LYS A 280 -0.41 0.06 7.67
N ILE A 281 0.21 -0.51 6.64
CA ILE A 281 -0.42 -1.51 5.77
C ILE A 281 -0.87 -2.76 6.54
N PRO A 282 -0.08 -3.31 7.50
CA PRO A 282 -0.49 -4.49 8.25
C PRO A 282 -1.60 -4.23 9.28
N VAL A 283 -1.88 -2.97 9.66
CA VAL A 283 -2.79 -2.63 10.77
C VAL A 283 -4.19 -3.25 10.62
N PRO A 284 -4.86 -3.20 9.45
CA PRO A 284 -6.18 -3.81 9.28
C PRO A 284 -6.15 -5.35 9.36
N LEU A 285 -5.01 -5.96 9.02
CA LEU A 285 -4.82 -7.41 9.03
C LEU A 285 -4.39 -7.93 10.40
N TRP A 286 -3.76 -7.07 11.22
CA TRP A 286 -3.35 -7.38 12.58
C TRP A 286 -3.75 -6.26 13.57
N PRO A 287 -5.05 -6.11 13.90
CA PRO A 287 -5.51 -5.04 14.78
C PRO A 287 -4.89 -5.04 16.17
N ALA A 288 -4.55 -6.22 16.70
CA ALA A 288 -3.86 -6.37 17.99
C ALA A 288 -2.43 -5.81 17.97
N GLY A 289 -1.79 -5.75 16.79
CA GLY A 289 -0.47 -5.14 16.60
C GLY A 289 -0.51 -3.61 16.50
N PHE A 290 -1.68 -2.97 16.54
CA PHE A 290 -1.83 -1.53 16.38
C PHE A 290 -0.96 -0.70 17.35
N PRO A 291 -0.88 -0.99 18.66
CA PRO A 291 0.01 -0.27 19.57
C PRO A 291 1.49 -0.29 19.15
N LEU A 292 1.98 -1.46 18.74
CA LEU A 292 3.37 -1.65 18.32
C LEU A 292 3.63 -0.94 16.99
N LEU A 293 2.77 -1.14 15.99
CA LEU A 293 2.90 -0.54 14.66
C LEU A 293 2.72 0.98 14.71
N GLY A 294 1.82 1.49 15.55
CA GLY A 294 1.63 2.91 15.80
C GLY A 294 2.87 3.54 16.42
N THR A 295 3.45 2.91 17.45
CA THR A 295 4.69 3.38 18.08
C THR A 295 5.87 3.36 17.11
N LEU A 296 6.07 2.24 16.41
CA LEU A 296 7.10 2.11 15.37
C LEU A 296 6.93 3.16 14.27
N GLY A 297 5.69 3.36 13.80
CA GLY A 297 5.35 4.37 12.81
C GLY A 297 5.72 5.77 13.28
N THR A 298 5.35 6.15 14.49
CA THR A 298 5.68 7.48 15.02
C THR A 298 7.18 7.67 15.22
N VAL A 299 7.93 6.63 15.62
CA VAL A 299 9.39 6.67 15.67
C VAL A 299 9.98 6.87 14.27
N LEU A 300 9.51 6.13 13.27
CA LEU A 300 9.95 6.28 11.87
C LEU A 300 9.68 7.70 11.36
N LEU A 301 8.50 8.25 11.66
CA LEU A 301 8.13 9.61 11.28
C LEU A 301 9.00 10.67 11.98
N PHE A 302 9.28 10.49 13.28
CA PHE A 302 10.19 11.35 14.04
C PHE A 302 11.60 11.34 13.44
N LEU A 303 12.15 10.16 13.17
CA LEU A 303 13.47 10.02 12.55
C LEU A 303 13.49 10.60 11.13
N ALA A 304 12.40 10.46 10.37
CA ALA A 304 12.27 11.09 9.06
C ALA A 304 12.31 12.61 9.18
N GLY A 305 11.54 13.20 10.11
CA GLY A 305 11.52 14.64 10.36
C GLY A 305 12.88 15.17 10.82
N LEU A 306 13.55 14.44 11.72
CA LEU A 306 14.89 14.81 12.22
C LEU A 306 15.93 14.73 11.10
N SER A 307 15.90 13.67 10.28
CA SER A 307 16.77 13.54 9.12
C SER A 307 16.54 14.64 8.09
N TYR A 308 15.28 15.00 7.82
CA TYR A 308 14.96 16.13 6.94
C TYR A 308 15.49 17.45 7.50
N ALA A 309 15.25 17.73 8.78
CA ALA A 309 15.74 18.94 9.43
C ALA A 309 17.28 19.00 9.43
N TRP A 310 17.95 17.88 9.68
CA TRP A 310 19.41 17.79 9.63
C TRP A 310 19.97 18.13 8.25
N GLU A 311 19.31 17.69 7.17
CA GLU A 311 19.73 18.05 5.81
C GLU A 311 19.63 19.56 5.53
N GLN A 312 18.66 20.26 6.15
CA GLN A 312 18.47 21.70 5.91
C GLN A 312 19.33 22.60 6.80
N VAL A 313 19.53 22.20 8.07
CA VAL A 313 20.16 23.06 9.09
C VAL A 313 21.29 22.38 9.90
N GLY A 314 21.68 21.15 9.55
CA GLY A 314 22.72 20.39 10.23
C GLY A 314 22.38 20.11 11.69
N VAL A 315 23.38 20.20 12.58
CA VAL A 315 23.21 19.95 14.03
C VAL A 315 22.17 20.84 14.70
N ARG A 316 21.86 22.02 14.13
CA ARG A 316 20.81 22.92 14.65
C ARG A 316 19.42 22.30 14.56
N ALA A 317 19.23 21.22 13.80
CA ALA A 317 18.00 20.43 13.77
C ALA A 317 17.60 19.88 15.16
N ALA A 318 18.58 19.69 16.07
CA ALA A 318 18.31 19.26 17.42
C ALA A 318 17.47 20.27 18.21
N LEU A 319 17.58 21.58 17.94
CA LEU A 319 16.84 22.63 18.66
C LEU A 319 15.32 22.52 18.46
N PRO A 320 14.76 22.56 17.23
CA PRO A 320 13.32 22.39 17.05
C PRO A 320 12.83 21.00 17.50
N ALA A 321 13.65 19.96 17.37
CA ALA A 321 13.31 18.61 17.83
C ALA A 321 13.17 18.53 19.35
N LEU A 322 14.17 18.98 20.10
CA LEU A 322 14.16 19.01 21.57
C LEU A 322 13.10 19.97 22.10
N LEU A 323 12.92 21.14 21.46
CA LEU A 323 11.89 22.10 21.83
C LEU A 323 10.49 21.48 21.72
N ALA A 324 10.14 20.91 20.56
CA ALA A 324 8.81 20.33 20.38
C ALA A 324 8.59 19.08 21.21
N PHE A 325 9.61 18.24 21.39
CA PHE A 325 9.54 17.11 22.31
C PHE A 325 9.29 17.57 23.75
N GLY A 326 10.05 18.56 24.24
CA GLY A 326 9.96 19.05 25.61
C GLY A 326 8.67 19.82 25.88
N VAL A 327 8.26 20.72 24.98
CA VAL A 327 6.99 21.44 25.07
C VAL A 327 5.83 20.46 24.97
N GLY A 328 5.85 19.55 24.00
CA GLY A 328 4.82 18.50 23.85
C GLY A 328 4.68 17.65 25.10
N LEU A 329 5.77 17.09 25.61
CA LEU A 329 5.74 16.33 26.87
C LEU A 329 5.24 17.19 28.04
N GLY A 330 5.70 18.44 28.14
CA GLY A 330 5.34 19.35 29.21
C GLY A 330 3.83 19.68 29.23
N VAL A 331 3.25 20.02 28.08
CA VAL A 331 1.81 20.33 27.99
C VAL A 331 0.95 19.10 28.22
N GLU A 332 1.40 17.91 27.82
CA GLU A 332 0.67 16.65 28.03
C GLU A 332 0.72 16.18 29.50
N VAL A 333 1.87 16.33 30.15
CA VAL A 333 2.00 16.06 31.59
C VAL A 333 1.17 17.06 32.41
N LEU A 334 1.14 18.33 32.00
CA LEU A 334 0.31 19.34 32.65
C LEU A 334 -1.19 19.06 32.41
N GLY A 335 -1.56 18.77 31.17
CA GLY A 335 -2.93 18.46 30.74
C GLY A 335 -3.51 17.26 31.47
N SER A 336 -2.83 16.13 31.41
CA SER A 336 -3.28 14.88 32.07
C SER A 336 -3.39 14.97 33.59
N ARG A 337 -2.76 15.96 34.24
CA ARG A 337 -2.83 16.16 35.71
C ARG A 337 -3.80 17.25 36.13
N THR A 338 -3.95 18.31 35.33
CA THR A 338 -4.65 19.53 35.75
C THR A 338 -5.91 19.84 34.93
N GLY A 339 -6.07 19.19 33.78
CA GLY A 339 -7.11 19.52 32.82
C GLY A 339 -6.73 20.66 31.85
N PHE A 340 -5.62 21.36 32.06
CA PHE A 340 -5.15 22.44 31.18
C PHE A 340 -3.84 22.04 30.48
N PRO A 341 -3.69 22.20 29.15
CA PRO A 341 -4.53 23.03 28.29
C PRO A 341 -5.64 22.28 27.53
N PHE A 342 -5.73 20.95 27.58
CA PHE A 342 -6.58 20.18 26.65
C PHE A 342 -8.02 19.89 27.12
N GLY A 343 -8.25 19.81 28.41
CA GLY A 343 -9.47 19.25 29.02
C GLY A 343 -9.12 18.16 30.03
N LEU A 344 -10.12 17.57 30.68
CA LEU A 344 -9.96 16.46 31.63
C LEU A 344 -9.89 15.12 30.87
N TYR A 345 -8.69 14.53 30.81
CA TYR A 345 -8.45 13.23 30.17
C TYR A 345 -7.44 12.36 30.92
N SER A 346 -7.40 11.07 30.60
CA SER A 346 -6.46 10.11 31.19
C SER A 346 -5.84 9.19 30.15
N TYR A 347 -4.54 8.93 30.29
CA TYR A 347 -3.77 7.94 29.52
C TYR A 347 -3.74 6.54 30.16
N ALA A 348 -4.62 6.25 31.13
CA ALA A 348 -4.58 4.97 31.86
C ALA A 348 -4.64 3.72 30.96
N GLY A 349 -5.32 3.80 29.81
CA GLY A 349 -5.40 2.71 28.83
C GLY A 349 -4.31 2.74 27.74
N ALA A 350 -3.39 3.69 27.79
CA ALA A 350 -2.41 3.88 26.74
C ALA A 350 -1.31 2.81 26.77
N PRO A 351 -0.89 2.28 25.60
CA PRO A 351 0.22 1.34 25.53
C PRO A 351 1.55 2.02 25.86
N GLY A 352 2.43 1.28 26.54
CA GLY A 352 3.80 1.72 26.76
C GLY A 352 4.65 1.75 25.48
N PRO A 353 5.84 2.38 25.52
CA PRO A 353 6.48 2.95 26.71
C PRO A 353 5.89 4.31 27.11
N LEU A 354 5.76 4.56 28.41
CA LEU A 354 5.29 5.83 28.97
C LEU A 354 6.48 6.63 29.50
N LEU A 355 6.43 7.96 29.33
CA LEU A 355 7.36 8.92 29.88
C LEU A 355 6.57 9.91 30.74
N LEU A 356 6.83 9.92 32.06
CA LEU A 356 6.10 10.75 33.03
C LEU A 356 4.57 10.57 33.01
N GLY A 357 4.09 9.38 32.60
CA GLY A 357 2.67 9.06 32.46
C GLY A 357 2.07 9.34 31.07
N VAL A 358 2.85 9.92 30.15
CA VAL A 358 2.44 10.21 28.78
C VAL A 358 3.07 9.19 27.82
N PRO A 359 2.33 8.59 26.87
CA PRO A 359 2.91 7.65 25.91
C PRO A 359 4.01 8.30 25.08
N LEU A 360 5.17 7.64 24.95
CA LEU A 360 6.35 8.19 24.26
C LEU A 360 6.07 8.62 22.81
N LEU A 361 5.11 7.95 22.15
CA LEU A 361 4.68 8.31 20.80
C LEU A 361 4.12 9.75 20.72
N VAL A 362 3.54 10.28 21.79
CA VAL A 362 2.92 11.62 21.80
C VAL A 362 3.97 12.73 21.65
N PRO A 363 5.01 12.86 22.51
CA PRO A 363 6.03 13.90 22.33
C PRO A 363 6.88 13.71 21.06
N LEU A 364 7.06 12.47 20.58
CA LEU A 364 7.67 12.22 19.26
C LEU A 364 6.79 12.74 18.11
N GLY A 365 5.47 12.52 18.21
CA GLY A 365 4.47 13.02 17.27
C GLY A 365 4.42 14.55 17.26
N TRP A 366 4.51 15.21 18.42
CA TRP A 366 4.53 16.67 18.54
C TRP A 366 5.62 17.30 17.67
N PHE A 367 6.84 16.74 17.64
CA PHE A 367 7.86 17.23 16.72
C PHE A 367 7.52 16.93 15.25
N ALA A 368 7.25 15.67 14.93
CA ALA A 368 7.22 15.23 13.55
C ALA A 368 5.98 15.75 12.78
N MET A 369 4.81 15.75 13.42
CA MET A 369 3.59 16.30 12.85
C MET A 369 3.65 17.82 12.75
N THR A 370 4.14 18.52 13.78
CA THR A 370 4.32 19.97 13.71
C THR A 370 5.29 20.36 12.60
N LEU A 371 6.41 19.65 12.45
CA LEU A 371 7.37 19.93 11.38
C LEU A 371 6.75 19.70 10.00
N SER A 372 6.03 18.60 9.78
CA SER A 372 5.40 18.31 8.48
C SER A 372 4.32 19.36 8.13
N ALA A 373 3.49 19.73 9.11
CA ALA A 373 2.48 20.80 8.97
C ALA A 373 3.13 22.17 8.73
N ALA A 374 4.19 22.52 9.46
CA ALA A 374 4.91 23.77 9.32
C ALA A 374 5.59 23.89 7.94
N VAL A 375 6.20 22.82 7.43
CA VAL A 375 6.81 22.78 6.09
C VAL A 375 5.72 22.92 5.01
N LEU A 376 4.59 22.23 5.15
CA LEU A 376 3.44 22.37 4.24
C LEU A 376 2.86 23.80 4.27
N ALA A 377 2.74 24.39 5.45
CA ALA A 377 2.30 25.77 5.66
C ALA A 377 3.35 26.83 5.26
N ARG A 378 4.56 26.43 4.86
CA ARG A 378 5.69 27.31 4.54
C ARG A 378 6.04 28.26 5.70
N GLY A 379 5.99 27.75 6.93
CA GLY A 379 6.30 28.50 8.15
C GLY A 379 5.20 29.46 8.61
N ARG A 380 4.02 29.46 7.99
CA ARG A 380 2.86 30.25 8.47
C ARG A 380 2.27 29.60 9.73
N ALA A 381 2.64 30.13 10.90
CA ALA A 381 2.25 29.60 12.20
C ALA A 381 0.75 29.31 12.36
N TRP A 382 -0.11 30.29 12.04
CA TRP A 382 -1.57 30.12 12.13
C TRP A 382 -2.09 28.96 11.28
N LEU A 383 -1.51 28.75 10.09
CA LEU A 383 -1.95 27.70 9.19
C LEU A 383 -1.42 26.33 9.62
N ALA A 384 -0.20 26.27 10.16
CA ALA A 384 0.33 25.05 10.75
C ALA A 384 -0.50 24.61 11.98
N GLY A 385 -0.93 25.57 12.82
CA GLY A 385 -1.89 25.31 13.89
C GLY A 385 -3.21 24.74 13.36
N LEU A 386 -3.79 25.33 12.30
CA LEU A 386 -5.01 24.81 11.66
C LEU A 386 -4.82 23.39 11.09
N LEU A 387 -3.67 23.10 10.48
CA LEU A 387 -3.32 21.76 9.99
C LEU A 387 -3.24 20.74 11.15
N LEU A 388 -2.64 21.11 12.28
CA LEU A 388 -2.62 20.20 13.44
C LEU A 388 -4.01 19.96 14.02
N VAL A 389 -4.87 20.98 14.11
CA VAL A 389 -6.28 20.79 14.49
C VAL A 389 -7.00 19.86 13.51
N ALA A 390 -6.80 20.04 12.21
CA ALA A 390 -7.42 19.20 11.20
C ALA A 390 -6.97 17.73 11.30
N TRP A 391 -5.71 17.49 11.66
CA TRP A 391 -5.18 16.15 11.94
C TRP A 391 -5.77 15.58 13.24
N ASP A 392 -5.85 16.39 14.30
CA ASP A 392 -6.38 16.00 15.61
C ASP A 392 -7.86 15.59 15.55
N VAL A 393 -8.67 16.27 14.74
CA VAL A 393 -10.07 15.87 14.45
C VAL A 393 -10.17 14.41 13.97
N GLY A 394 -9.18 13.90 13.23
CA GLY A 394 -9.14 12.49 12.83
C GLY A 394 -8.50 11.57 13.87
N LEU A 395 -7.53 12.08 14.63
CA LEU A 395 -6.82 11.32 15.65
C LEU A 395 -7.74 10.95 16.83
N GLU A 396 -8.58 11.89 17.26
CA GLU A 396 -9.48 11.74 18.41
C GLU A 396 -10.39 10.48 18.33
N PRO A 397 -11.23 10.29 17.30
CA PRO A 397 -12.08 9.11 17.21
C PRO A 397 -11.28 7.80 17.10
N LEU A 398 -10.07 7.85 16.53
CA LEU A 398 -9.21 6.68 16.46
C LEU A 398 -8.65 6.31 17.84
N MET A 399 -8.09 7.26 18.58
CA MET A 399 -7.40 6.98 19.83
C MET A 399 -8.36 6.72 20.99
N THR A 400 -9.48 7.45 21.06
CA THR A 400 -10.52 7.20 22.06
C THR A 400 -11.18 5.84 21.86
N SER A 401 -11.47 5.43 20.61
CA SER A 401 -12.06 4.10 20.34
C SER A 401 -11.11 2.94 20.65
N ARG A 402 -9.80 3.20 20.69
CA ARG A 402 -8.76 2.23 21.07
C ARG A 402 -8.39 2.32 22.55
N GLY A 403 -9.02 3.21 23.31
CA GLY A 403 -8.76 3.40 24.74
C GLY A 403 -7.39 3.98 25.04
N PHE A 404 -6.72 4.61 24.07
CA PHE A 404 -5.40 5.22 24.31
C PHE A 404 -5.53 6.42 25.24
N TRP A 405 -6.61 7.17 25.12
CA TRP A 405 -7.04 8.11 26.14
C TRP A 405 -8.55 8.07 26.31
N SER A 406 -9.01 8.50 27.48
CA SER A 406 -10.43 8.70 27.77
C SER A 406 -10.66 10.11 28.27
N TRP A 407 -11.67 10.75 27.69
CA TRP A 407 -12.16 12.06 28.10
C TRP A 407 -13.16 11.93 29.25
N GLN A 408 -13.06 12.82 30.23
CA GLN A 408 -13.93 12.91 31.40
C GLN A 408 -14.69 14.24 31.43
N ASP A 409 -14.48 15.11 30.44
CA ASP A 409 -15.19 16.37 30.32
C ASP A 409 -16.70 16.15 30.12
N PRO A 410 -17.56 16.85 30.89
CA PRO A 410 -19.01 16.71 30.78
C PRO A 410 -19.58 17.27 29.47
N ALA A 411 -18.85 18.15 28.78
CA ALA A 411 -19.25 18.81 27.53
C ALA A 411 -18.29 18.49 26.37
N GLY A 412 -18.07 17.20 26.11
CA GLY A 412 -17.29 16.74 24.96
C GLY A 412 -17.92 17.15 23.62
N LEU A 413 -17.13 17.71 22.70
CA LEU A 413 -17.57 18.18 21.39
C LEU A 413 -17.45 17.07 20.33
N TRP A 414 -16.29 16.41 20.26
CA TRP A 414 -15.98 15.44 19.21
C TRP A 414 -15.16 14.28 19.76
N ALA A 415 -15.68 13.04 19.63
CA ALA A 415 -15.09 11.83 20.19
C ALA A 415 -14.71 11.94 21.69
N GLY A 416 -15.48 12.73 22.45
CA GLY A 416 -15.25 13.03 23.87
C GLY A 416 -14.42 14.29 24.13
N ALA A 417 -13.59 14.72 23.17
CA ALA A 417 -12.72 15.89 23.34
C ALA A 417 -13.51 17.21 23.40
N PRO A 418 -13.26 18.09 24.38
CA PRO A 418 -13.88 19.41 24.44
C PRO A 418 -13.28 20.37 23.39
N LEU A 419 -13.97 21.49 23.13
CA LEU A 419 -13.44 22.54 22.23
C LEU A 419 -12.04 23.04 22.64
N GLN A 420 -11.78 23.05 23.94
CA GLN A 420 -10.51 23.42 24.54
C GLN A 420 -9.32 22.62 23.97
N ASN A 421 -9.49 21.31 23.70
CA ASN A 421 -8.46 20.46 23.12
C ASN A 421 -8.00 21.00 21.75
N PHE A 422 -8.95 21.26 20.87
CA PHE A 422 -8.67 21.77 19.52
C PHE A 422 -8.05 23.18 19.55
N LEU A 423 -8.45 24.04 20.49
CA LEU A 423 -7.82 25.34 20.68
C LEU A 423 -6.37 25.20 21.17
N ALA A 424 -6.09 24.25 22.06
CA ALA A 424 -4.74 23.97 22.53
C ALA A 424 -3.84 23.46 21.40
N TRP A 425 -4.30 22.51 20.58
CA TRP A 425 -3.59 22.05 19.38
C TRP A 425 -3.26 23.19 18.41
N PHE A 426 -4.21 24.11 18.19
CA PHE A 426 -3.97 25.29 17.37
C PHE A 426 -2.87 26.18 17.96
N VAL A 427 -2.99 26.56 19.23
CA VAL A 427 -2.09 27.52 19.88
C VAL A 427 -0.69 26.93 20.03
N VAL A 428 -0.57 25.72 20.57
CA VAL A 428 0.74 25.05 20.75
C VAL A 428 1.39 24.79 19.39
N GLY A 429 0.64 24.31 18.41
CA GLY A 429 1.11 24.10 17.05
C GLY A 429 1.63 25.36 16.36
N ALA A 430 0.87 26.46 16.47
CA ALA A 430 1.27 27.75 15.93
C ALA A 430 2.50 28.32 16.64
N ALA A 431 2.56 28.22 17.97
CA ALA A 431 3.70 28.67 18.77
C ALA A 431 4.98 27.90 18.44
N LEU A 432 4.92 26.57 18.35
CA LEU A 432 6.04 25.73 17.94
C LEU A 432 6.50 26.05 16.51
N THR A 433 5.55 26.24 15.59
CA THR A 433 5.88 26.63 14.21
C THR A 433 6.56 27.99 14.14
N PHE A 434 6.08 28.96 14.91
CA PHE A 434 6.73 30.26 15.05
C PHE A 434 8.16 30.10 15.57
N ALA A 435 8.36 29.34 16.65
CA ALA A 435 9.69 29.07 17.19
C ALA A 435 10.61 28.35 16.18
N PHE A 436 10.10 27.37 15.41
CA PHE A 436 10.87 26.70 14.36
C PHE A 436 11.36 27.68 13.30
N ARG A 437 10.52 28.67 12.94
CA ARG A 437 10.88 29.72 11.97
C ARG A 437 12.00 30.61 12.46
N GLU A 438 11.97 30.99 13.74
CA GLU A 438 13.01 31.84 14.32
C GLU A 438 14.32 31.07 14.55
N LEU A 439 14.25 29.82 15.02
CA LEU A 439 15.42 28.99 15.31
C LEU A 439 16.09 28.43 14.04
N ALA A 440 15.29 28.08 13.03
CA ALA A 440 15.73 27.31 11.87
C ALA A 440 14.98 27.72 10.58
N PRO A 441 15.11 28.99 10.12
CA PRO A 441 14.35 29.51 8.98
C PRO A 441 14.58 28.75 7.66
N ARG A 442 15.75 28.12 7.49
CA ARG A 442 16.06 27.30 6.31
C ARG A 442 15.22 26.02 6.19
N LEU A 443 14.49 25.62 7.23
CA LEU A 443 13.51 24.52 7.14
C LEU A 443 12.37 24.82 6.15
N PHE A 444 12.10 26.10 5.90
CA PHE A 444 10.97 26.55 5.09
C PHE A 444 11.40 27.08 3.71
N THR A 445 12.70 27.06 3.41
CA THR A 445 13.22 27.43 2.09
C THR A 445 13.15 26.24 1.15
N PRO A 446 12.55 26.38 -0.05
CA PRO A 446 12.51 25.30 -1.01
C PRO A 446 13.94 24.91 -1.44
N PRO A 447 14.29 23.61 -1.48
CA PRO A 447 15.59 23.17 -1.97
C PRO A 447 15.74 23.49 -3.47
N SER A 448 16.98 23.76 -3.89
CA SER A 448 17.37 23.87 -5.30
C SER A 448 18.37 22.76 -5.63
N PRO A 449 18.06 21.80 -6.53
CA PRO A 449 16.83 21.67 -7.34
C PRO A 449 15.58 21.30 -6.52
N PRO A 450 14.36 21.52 -7.06
CA PRO A 450 13.12 21.19 -6.36
C PRO A 450 13.04 19.68 -6.08
N LEU A 451 13.20 19.33 -4.81
CA LEU A 451 13.01 17.99 -4.28
C LEU A 451 11.68 17.94 -3.50
N PRO A 452 11.07 16.74 -3.35
CA PRO A 452 9.99 16.55 -2.38
C PRO A 452 10.42 17.07 -1.01
N SER A 453 9.49 17.66 -0.26
CA SER A 453 9.75 18.12 1.10
C SER A 453 9.06 17.21 2.12
N PHE A 454 9.36 17.42 3.40
CA PHE A 454 8.71 16.68 4.47
C PHE A 454 7.22 16.99 4.63
N ALA A 455 6.67 17.97 3.89
CA ALA A 455 5.22 18.15 3.73
C ALA A 455 4.52 16.89 3.21
N ALA A 456 5.24 16.02 2.47
CA ALA A 456 4.72 14.74 2.01
C ALA A 456 4.23 13.85 3.16
N ALA A 457 4.83 13.93 4.35
CA ALA A 457 4.38 13.17 5.51
C ALA A 457 2.95 13.56 5.95
N TYR A 458 2.66 14.87 5.98
CA TYR A 458 1.31 15.36 6.28
C TYR A 458 0.31 14.91 5.20
N LEU A 459 0.70 15.03 3.92
CA LEU A 459 -0.16 14.60 2.81
C LEU A 459 -0.42 13.09 2.85
N LEU A 460 0.53 12.27 3.27
CA LEU A 460 0.28 10.84 3.51
C LEU A 460 -0.78 10.63 4.59
N GLU A 461 -0.74 11.38 5.70
CA GLU A 461 -1.76 11.28 6.74
C GLU A 461 -3.16 11.68 6.26
N THR A 462 -3.27 12.65 5.35
CA THR A 462 -4.57 13.02 4.75
C THR A 462 -5.25 11.86 4.02
N VAL A 463 -4.51 10.81 3.66
CA VAL A 463 -5.02 9.59 3.02
C VAL A 463 -5.15 8.44 4.04
N PHE A 464 -4.09 8.19 4.82
CA PHE A 464 -4.04 7.04 5.72
C PHE A 464 -4.97 7.17 6.93
N LEU A 465 -5.13 8.37 7.50
CA LEU A 465 -5.92 8.55 8.72
C LEU A 465 -7.43 8.37 8.44
N PRO A 466 -8.06 9.01 7.44
CA PRO A 466 -9.46 8.73 7.09
C PRO A 466 -9.71 7.27 6.72
N GLY A 467 -8.83 6.67 5.91
CA GLY A 467 -8.92 5.26 5.55
C GLY A 467 -8.81 4.34 6.78
N GLY A 468 -7.86 4.64 7.68
CA GLY A 468 -7.68 3.94 8.94
C GLY A 468 -8.91 4.00 9.84
N LEU A 469 -9.56 5.16 9.95
CA LEU A 469 -10.81 5.33 10.71
C LEU A 469 -11.91 4.40 10.20
N LEU A 470 -12.11 4.31 8.88
CA LEU A 470 -13.05 3.36 8.30
C LEU A 470 -12.67 1.92 8.63
N LEU A 471 -11.41 1.55 8.40
CA LEU A 471 -10.89 0.18 8.57
C LEU A 471 -10.84 -0.28 10.03
N LEU A 472 -10.77 0.65 10.98
CA LEU A 472 -10.73 0.37 12.41
C LEU A 472 -12.07 0.58 13.11
N GLY A 473 -13.13 0.92 12.37
CA GLY A 473 -14.51 0.90 12.86
C GLY A 473 -15.02 2.21 13.45
N ALA A 474 -14.31 3.33 13.26
CA ALA A 474 -14.70 4.64 13.78
C ALA A 474 -15.88 5.30 13.02
N GLY A 475 -16.36 4.66 11.95
CA GLY A 475 -17.55 5.07 11.20
C GLY A 475 -17.30 6.07 10.06
N TRP A 476 -18.28 6.17 9.16
CA TRP A 476 -18.21 7.02 7.96
C TRP A 476 -18.15 8.51 8.27
N GLY A 477 -18.86 8.96 9.31
CA GLY A 477 -18.86 10.37 9.73
C GLY A 477 -17.46 10.85 10.09
N ALA A 478 -16.73 10.08 10.91
CA ALA A 478 -15.36 10.40 11.30
C ALA A 478 -14.40 10.44 10.10
N CYS A 479 -14.51 9.47 9.18
CA CYS A 479 -13.72 9.45 7.96
C CYS A 479 -13.97 10.69 7.08
N LEU A 480 -15.23 10.98 6.78
CA LEU A 480 -15.59 12.08 5.87
C LEU A 480 -15.22 13.43 6.47
N LEU A 481 -15.44 13.63 7.76
CA LEU A 481 -15.05 14.86 8.45
C LEU A 481 -13.53 15.04 8.45
N THR A 482 -12.78 13.98 8.78
CA THR A 482 -11.30 14.03 8.76
C THR A 482 -10.78 14.36 7.37
N LEU A 483 -11.30 13.70 6.33
CA LEU A 483 -10.91 13.95 4.94
C LEU A 483 -11.23 15.39 4.53
N ALA A 484 -12.40 15.92 4.90
CA ALA A 484 -12.80 17.28 4.62
C ALA A 484 -11.91 18.30 5.33
N CYS A 485 -11.68 18.15 6.64
CA CYS A 485 -10.84 19.06 7.43
C CYS A 485 -9.38 19.05 6.96
N MET A 486 -8.76 17.86 6.89
CA MET A 486 -7.36 17.74 6.47
C MET A 486 -7.16 18.13 5.01
N GLY A 487 -8.10 17.75 4.13
CA GLY A 487 -8.08 18.10 2.71
C GLY A 487 -8.20 19.60 2.48
N ALA A 488 -9.18 20.26 3.12
CA ALA A 488 -9.36 21.71 3.02
C ALA A 488 -8.14 22.48 3.57
N ALA A 489 -7.61 22.08 4.72
CA ALA A 489 -6.42 22.70 5.30
C ALA A 489 -5.17 22.50 4.41
N ALA A 490 -4.99 21.30 3.84
CA ALA A 490 -3.89 21.03 2.90
C ALA A 490 -4.04 21.83 1.60
N LEU A 491 -5.25 21.93 1.03
CA LEU A 491 -5.53 22.76 -0.14
C LEU A 491 -5.25 24.24 0.12
N LEU A 492 -5.64 24.75 1.29
CA LEU A 492 -5.34 26.13 1.72
C LEU A 492 -3.82 26.36 1.86
N ALA A 493 -3.08 25.34 2.32
CA ALA A 493 -1.63 25.40 2.43
C ALA A 493 -0.93 25.38 1.06
N LEU A 494 -1.45 24.61 0.12
CA LEU A 494 -0.95 24.51 -1.25
C LEU A 494 -1.40 25.68 -2.14
N TRP A 495 -2.44 26.42 -1.75
CA TRP A 495 -2.98 27.52 -2.53
C TRP A 495 -1.89 28.59 -2.78
N PRO A 496 -1.68 29.04 -4.03
CA PRO A 496 -0.72 30.09 -4.33
C PRO A 496 -1.14 31.38 -3.63
N THR A 497 -0.32 31.89 -2.72
CA THR A 497 -0.51 33.24 -2.17
C THR A 497 -0.20 34.27 -3.28
N PRO A 498 -1.15 35.11 -3.69
CA PRO A 498 -0.88 36.20 -4.61
C PRO A 498 0.07 37.18 -3.93
N GLY A 499 1.30 37.35 -4.44
CA GLY A 499 2.25 38.32 -3.87
C GLY A 499 3.75 38.05 -4.07
N ARG A 500 4.16 36.88 -4.58
CA ARG A 500 5.54 36.65 -5.05
C ARG A 500 5.55 36.18 -6.50
N ARG A 501 5.07 37.04 -7.41
CA ARG A 501 5.62 37.02 -8.77
C ARG A 501 7.05 37.50 -8.62
N ALA A 502 8.02 36.66 -8.98
CA ALA A 502 9.35 37.15 -9.28
C ALA A 502 9.16 38.28 -10.29
N TRP A 503 9.51 39.50 -9.90
CA TRP A 503 9.63 40.59 -10.84
C TRP A 503 10.60 40.09 -11.92
N PRO A 504 10.23 40.07 -13.21
CA PRO A 504 11.23 39.84 -14.23
C PRO A 504 12.25 40.97 -14.04
N SER A 505 13.50 40.64 -13.76
CA SER A 505 14.61 41.57 -13.85
C SER A 505 14.78 41.93 -15.33
N SER A 506 13.88 42.76 -15.84
CA SER A 506 14.00 43.48 -17.09
C SER A 506 14.33 44.93 -16.74
N ARG A 507 15.60 45.26 -16.89
CA ARG A 507 16.21 46.53 -17.35
C ARG A 507 17.73 46.29 -17.27
N GLN A 508 18.39 46.14 -18.43
CA GLN A 508 19.02 47.23 -19.20
C GLN A 508 20.18 47.85 -18.41
N ALA A 509 21.40 47.97 -18.90
CA ALA A 509 21.92 48.01 -20.27
C ALA A 509 23.37 47.51 -20.27
#